data_AF-A0A6I1VV62-F1
#
_entry.id   AF-A0A6I1VV62-F1
#
_cell.length_a   1.000
_cell.length_b   1.000
_cell.length_c   1.000
_cell.angle_alpha   90.00
_cell.angle_beta   90.00
_cell.angle_gamma   90.00
#
_symmetry.space_group_name_H-M   'P 1'
#
loop_
_entity.id
_entity.type
_entity.pdbx_description
1 polymer ?
#
loop_
_entity_poly.entity_id
_entity_poly.type
_entity_poly.pdbx_seq_one_letter_code
_entity_poly.pdbx_strand_id
1 'polypeptide(L)'
;HEVVTSMRAEMRSLYVRREDCLWAPEHCRVLEVTPLARELTKRFCALPVEYPHGGSPEERLVQVLLDQLAGLNQVGFSLPLPRHARLLALCNELIENPEAEVTLSVWAERLGTSEKTLMRLFDRETGMSFRSWRQRMRLLS
;
A
#
# COMPACT_ATOMS: atom_id res chain seq x y z
N HIS A 1 -13.82 4.35 -0.63
CA HIS A 1 -12.61 3.52 -0.71
C HIS A 1 -12.90 2.39 -1.68
N GLU A 2 -12.09 2.25 -2.73
CA GLU A 2 -12.19 1.16 -3.73
C GLU A 2 -10.95 0.28 -3.57
N VAL A 3 -11.13 -1.04 -3.59
CA VAL A 3 -10.04 -2.02 -3.46
C VAL A 3 -10.22 -3.09 -4.52
N VAL A 4 -9.17 -3.34 -5.30
CA VAL A 4 -9.11 -4.38 -6.33
C VAL A 4 -8.05 -5.39 -5.91
N THR A 5 -8.39 -6.69 -5.96
CA THR A 5 -7.51 -7.79 -5.54
C THR A 5 -7.27 -8.76 -6.69
N SER A 6 -6.00 -9.04 -7.02
CA SER A 6 -5.62 -10.13 -7.94
C SER A 6 -5.47 -11.44 -7.15
N MET A 7 -6.22 -12.48 -7.53
CA MET A 7 -6.28 -13.81 -6.91
C MET A 7 -6.72 -13.87 -5.43
N ARG A 8 -7.06 -15.09 -4.94
CA ARG A 8 -7.76 -15.40 -3.67
C ARG A 8 -7.21 -14.64 -2.45
N ALA A 9 -7.68 -13.42 -2.24
CA ALA A 9 -7.38 -12.59 -1.09
C ALA A 9 -8.67 -12.36 -0.27
N GLU A 10 -8.58 -12.51 1.04
CA GLU A 10 -9.63 -12.07 1.95
C GLU A 10 -9.32 -10.66 2.43
N MET A 11 -10.19 -9.71 2.12
CA MET A 11 -10.08 -8.35 2.63
C MET A 11 -10.75 -8.25 4.00
N ARG A 12 -10.04 -7.67 4.97
CA ARG A 12 -10.58 -7.35 6.30
C ARG A 12 -10.31 -5.89 6.59
N SER A 13 -11.35 -5.19 7.05
CA SER A 13 -11.26 -3.77 7.39
C SER A 13 -11.41 -3.60 8.89
N LEU A 14 -10.49 -2.87 9.50
CA LEU A 14 -10.56 -2.45 10.90
C LEU A 14 -10.82 -0.96 10.95
N TYR A 15 -11.83 -0.56 11.72
CA TYR A 15 -12.13 0.85 11.98
C TYR A 15 -11.75 1.13 13.43
N VAL A 16 -10.80 2.03 13.61
CA VAL A 16 -10.29 2.43 14.93
C VAL A 16 -10.68 3.88 15.15
N ARG A 17 -11.20 4.20 16.34
CA ARG A 17 -11.54 5.57 16.70
C ARG A 17 -10.27 6.39 16.79
N ARG A 18 -10.35 7.70 16.53
CA ARG A 18 -9.15 8.55 16.49
C ARG A 18 -8.47 8.63 17.85
N GLU A 19 -9.25 8.65 18.92
CA GLU A 19 -8.79 8.64 20.32
C GLU A 19 -7.96 7.40 20.68
N ASP A 20 -8.23 6.26 20.03
CA ASP A 20 -7.54 4.98 20.27
C ASP A 20 -6.30 4.79 19.39
N CYS A 21 -6.05 5.69 18.44
CA CYS A 21 -4.93 5.61 17.50
C CYS A 21 -4.14 6.91 17.34
N LEU A 22 -3.84 7.59 18.46
CA LEU A 22 -3.04 8.83 18.46
C LEU A 22 -1.63 8.65 17.87
N TRP A 23 -1.11 7.43 17.85
CA TRP A 23 0.15 7.05 17.21
C TRP A 23 0.09 7.07 15.66
N ALA A 24 -1.09 7.06 15.07
CA ALA A 24 -1.26 7.04 13.62
C ALA A 24 -1.13 8.45 13.02
N PRO A 25 -0.32 8.65 11.96
CA PRO A 25 -0.20 9.95 11.31
C PRO A 25 -1.42 10.28 10.45
N GLU A 26 -1.53 11.55 10.03
CA GLU A 26 -2.67 12.04 9.22
C GLU A 26 -2.61 11.66 7.73
N HIS A 27 -1.56 10.93 7.30
CA HIS A 27 -1.40 10.48 5.92
C HIS A 27 -1.47 8.96 5.81
N CYS A 28 -1.92 8.46 4.66
CA CYS A 28 -1.99 7.03 4.38
C CYS A 28 -0.61 6.38 4.35
N ARG A 29 -0.50 5.17 4.92
CA ARG A 29 0.73 4.38 4.92
C ARG A 29 0.42 2.90 4.69
N VAL A 30 1.40 2.19 4.15
CA VAL A 30 1.38 0.73 4.03
C VAL A 30 2.22 0.16 5.17
N LEU A 31 1.63 -0.73 5.95
CA LEU A 31 2.27 -1.36 7.11
C LEU A 31 2.43 -2.86 6.85
N GLU A 32 3.56 -3.43 7.26
CA GLU A 32 3.78 -4.87 7.17
C GLU A 32 3.02 -5.54 8.30
N VAL A 33 2.00 -6.33 7.97
CA VAL A 33 1.23 -7.05 8.98
C VAL A 33 2.02 -8.26 9.47
N THR A 34 2.48 -8.21 10.72
CA THR A 34 3.17 -9.34 11.35
C THR A 34 2.24 -10.54 11.52
N PRO A 35 2.77 -11.76 11.68
CA PRO A 35 1.94 -12.94 11.94
C PRO A 35 1.02 -12.79 13.16
N LEU A 36 1.49 -12.17 14.24
CA LEU A 36 0.67 -11.92 15.42
C LEU A 36 -0.45 -10.92 15.14
N ALA A 37 -0.15 -9.77 14.52
CA ALA A 37 -1.16 -8.77 14.16
C ALA A 37 -2.23 -9.35 13.21
N ARG A 38 -1.82 -10.23 12.28
CA ARG A 38 -2.73 -10.94 11.38
C ARG A 38 -3.71 -11.83 12.14
N GLU A 39 -3.23 -12.68 13.04
CA GLU A 39 -4.10 -13.59 13.79
C GLU A 39 -5.00 -12.83 14.79
N LEU A 40 -4.49 -11.76 15.41
CA LEU A 40 -5.31 -10.86 16.24
C LEU A 40 -6.42 -10.18 15.43
N THR A 41 -6.10 -9.70 14.22
CA THR A 41 -7.10 -9.13 13.30
C THR A 41 -8.18 -10.14 12.95
N LYS A 42 -7.80 -11.37 12.59
CA LYS A 42 -8.76 -12.44 12.30
C LYS A 42 -9.65 -12.75 13.51
N ARG A 43 -9.05 -12.82 14.71
CA ARG A 43 -9.78 -13.08 15.95
C ARG A 43 -10.76 -11.95 16.27
N PHE A 44 -10.33 -10.71 16.12
CA PHE A 44 -11.19 -9.53 16.31
C PHE A 44 -12.36 -9.53 15.32
N CYS A 45 -12.12 -9.83 14.03
CA CYS A 45 -13.20 -9.94 13.04
C CYS A 45 -14.23 -11.03 13.33
N ALA A 46 -13.93 -11.99 14.22
CA ALA A 46 -14.87 -13.02 14.65
C ALA A 46 -15.62 -12.66 15.93
N LEU A 47 -15.30 -11.52 16.57
CA LEU A 47 -16.03 -11.01 17.72
C LEU A 47 -17.38 -10.41 17.29
N PRO A 48 -18.41 -10.47 18.14
CA PRO A 48 -19.63 -9.69 17.92
C PRO A 48 -19.32 -8.19 17.86
N VAL A 49 -20.14 -7.45 17.11
CA VAL A 49 -20.02 -5.97 16.99
C VAL A 49 -20.03 -5.32 18.38
N GLU A 50 -20.87 -5.83 19.27
CA GLU A 50 -20.89 -5.46 20.68
C GLU A 50 -20.28 -6.60 21.49
N TYR A 51 -19.21 -6.30 22.22
CA TYR A 51 -18.58 -7.21 23.17
C TYR A 51 -18.50 -6.54 24.54
N PRO A 52 -18.42 -7.31 25.65
CA PRO A 52 -18.41 -6.73 26.98
C PRO A 52 -17.24 -5.77 27.18
N HIS A 53 -17.48 -4.67 27.87
CA HIS A 53 -16.47 -3.71 28.32
C HIS A 53 -16.12 -3.93 29.80
N GLY A 54 -15.11 -3.22 30.30
CA GLY A 54 -14.72 -3.25 31.72
C GLY A 54 -13.65 -4.29 32.03
N GLY A 55 -12.70 -4.50 31.12
CA GLY A 55 -11.62 -5.48 31.27
C GLY A 55 -12.08 -6.90 30.91
N SER A 56 -12.95 -7.05 29.92
CA SER A 56 -13.27 -8.36 29.37
C SER A 56 -12.04 -8.97 28.65
N PRO A 57 -12.00 -10.29 28.45
CA PRO A 57 -11.00 -10.91 27.57
C PRO A 57 -10.97 -10.31 26.16
N GLU A 58 -12.15 -9.98 25.61
CA GLU A 58 -12.32 -9.37 24.29
C GLU A 58 -11.71 -7.97 24.23
N GLU A 59 -12.01 -7.13 25.24
CA GLU A 59 -11.45 -5.78 25.32
C GLU A 59 -9.93 -5.82 25.47
N ARG A 60 -9.39 -6.70 26.32
CA ARG A 60 -7.93 -6.89 26.44
C ARG A 60 -7.31 -7.33 25.12
N LEU A 61 -7.97 -8.21 24.36
CA LEU A 61 -7.49 -8.63 23.05
C LEU A 61 -7.45 -7.46 22.06
N VAL A 62 -8.46 -6.58 22.10
CA VAL A 62 -8.49 -5.35 21.29
C VAL A 62 -7.37 -4.41 21.68
N GLN A 63 -7.10 -4.21 22.97
CA GLN A 63 -5.97 -3.40 23.44
C GLN A 63 -4.64 -3.95 22.92
N VAL A 64 -4.42 -5.26 23.01
CA VAL A 64 -3.22 -5.91 22.44
C VAL A 64 -3.14 -5.71 20.93
N LEU A 65 -4.25 -5.82 20.20
CA LEU A 65 -4.26 -5.54 18.76
C LEU A 65 -3.86 -4.09 18.46
N LEU A 66 -4.37 -3.10 19.21
CA LEU A 66 -4.00 -1.70 19.05
C LEU A 66 -2.49 -1.46 19.30
N ASP A 67 -1.93 -2.07 20.34
CA ASP A 67 -0.49 -2.02 20.62
C ASP A 67 0.33 -2.63 19.48
N GLN A 68 -0.11 -3.78 18.95
CA GLN A 68 0.56 -4.39 17.80
C GLN A 68 0.49 -3.52 16.55
N LEU A 69 -0.66 -2.89 16.28
CA LEU A 69 -0.84 -1.98 15.15
C LEU A 69 0.06 -0.74 15.25
N ALA A 70 0.23 -0.19 16.46
CA ALA A 70 1.11 0.94 16.72
C ALA A 70 2.59 0.63 16.43
N GLY A 71 3.00 -0.62 16.68
CA GLY A 71 4.37 -1.10 16.48
C GLY A 71 4.68 -1.64 15.09
N LEU A 72 3.72 -1.67 14.15
CA LEU A 72 3.98 -2.20 12.81
C LEU A 72 4.97 -1.35 12.05
N ASN A 73 5.90 -2.03 11.37
CA ASN A 73 6.85 -1.36 10.50
C ASN A 73 6.13 -0.83 9.26
N GLN A 74 6.36 0.44 8.97
CA GLN A 74 6.01 0.99 7.67
C GLN A 74 6.90 0.36 6.63
N VAL A 75 6.28 -0.23 5.61
CA VAL A 75 7.01 -0.75 4.47
C VAL A 75 6.96 0.29 3.37
N GLY A 76 8.10 0.49 2.72
CA GLY A 76 8.21 1.24 1.47
C GLY A 76 7.55 0.53 0.28
N PHE A 77 6.59 -0.37 0.51
CA PHE A 77 5.81 -1.08 -0.51
C PHE A 77 4.63 -0.25 -1.04
N SER A 78 4.73 1.07 -1.00
CA SER A 78 4.01 1.90 -1.95
C SER A 78 4.76 1.85 -3.28
N LEU A 79 4.08 1.49 -4.36
CA LEU A 79 4.54 1.81 -5.70
C LEU A 79 4.25 3.31 -5.93
N PRO A 80 5.24 4.22 -5.82
CA PRO A 80 4.95 5.64 -5.96
C PRO A 80 4.48 5.92 -7.37
N LEU A 81 3.29 6.49 -7.48
CA LEU A 81 2.72 6.90 -8.75
C LEU A 81 3.06 8.37 -9.00
N PRO A 82 3.51 8.73 -10.21
CA PRO A 82 3.82 10.10 -10.56
C PRO A 82 2.52 10.94 -10.64
N ARG A 83 2.62 12.25 -10.37
CA ARG A 83 1.46 13.16 -10.49
C ARG A 83 1.26 13.64 -11.91
N HIS A 84 2.34 13.71 -12.70
CA HIS A 84 2.27 14.09 -14.10
C HIS A 84 1.38 13.14 -14.92
N ALA A 85 0.24 13.65 -15.41
CA ALA A 85 -0.84 12.84 -16.01
C ALA A 85 -0.39 11.86 -17.10
N ARG A 86 0.45 12.31 -18.05
CA ARG A 86 0.95 11.43 -19.12
C ARG A 86 1.90 10.34 -18.59
N LEU A 87 2.63 10.63 -17.52
CA LEU A 87 3.53 9.64 -16.91
C LEU A 87 2.75 8.64 -16.07
N LEU A 88 1.70 9.10 -15.39
CA LEU A 88 0.77 8.25 -14.65
C LEU A 88 0.06 7.26 -15.57
N ALA A 89 -0.42 7.71 -16.73
CA ALA A 89 -1.05 6.83 -17.73
C ALA A 89 -0.11 5.69 -18.17
N LEU A 90 1.17 6.02 -18.43
CA LEU A 90 2.18 5.03 -18.77
C LEU A 90 2.46 4.06 -17.61
N CYS A 91 2.59 4.56 -16.37
CA CYS A 91 2.71 3.71 -15.19
C CYS A 91 1.52 2.74 -15.05
N ASN A 92 0.28 3.20 -15.29
CA ASN A 92 -0.90 2.36 -15.23
C ASN A 92 -0.89 1.27 -16.32
N GLU A 93 -0.44 1.56 -17.55
CA GLU A 93 -0.26 0.58 -18.62
C GLU A 93 0.66 -0.58 -18.19
N LEU A 94 1.75 -0.28 -17.47
CA LEU A 94 2.65 -1.30 -16.92
C LEU A 94 2.07 -2.05 -15.72
N ILE A 95 1.20 -1.42 -14.92
CA ILE A 95 0.53 -2.08 -13.80
C ILE A 95 -0.53 -3.07 -14.31
N GLU A 96 -1.26 -2.70 -15.36
CA GLU A 96 -2.25 -3.56 -16.02
C GLU A 96 -1.60 -4.73 -16.78
N ASN A 97 -0.39 -4.53 -17.33
CA ASN A 97 0.38 -5.57 -18.00
C ASN A 97 1.86 -5.60 -17.53
N PRO A 98 2.16 -6.24 -16.39
CA PRO A 98 3.51 -6.28 -15.78
C PRO A 98 4.60 -6.89 -16.67
N GLU A 99 4.19 -7.79 -17.56
CA GLU A 99 5.07 -8.50 -18.50
C GLU A 99 5.31 -7.73 -19.80
N ALA A 100 4.63 -6.59 -20.02
CA ALA A 100 4.83 -5.80 -21.22
C ALA A 100 6.30 -5.36 -21.36
N GLU A 101 6.92 -5.67 -22.49
CA GLU A 101 8.32 -5.32 -22.79
C GLU A 101 8.47 -3.86 -23.28
N VAL A 102 7.71 -2.93 -22.71
CA VAL A 102 7.82 -1.53 -23.11
C VAL A 102 9.11 -0.94 -22.56
N THR A 103 9.93 -0.38 -23.46
CA THR A 103 11.21 0.24 -23.11
C THR A 103 11.04 1.72 -22.78
N LEU A 104 12.03 2.28 -22.08
CA LEU A 104 12.05 3.70 -21.76
C LEU A 104 12.08 4.57 -23.04
N SER A 105 12.67 4.06 -24.12
CA SER A 105 12.73 4.71 -25.43
C SER A 105 11.33 4.96 -26.01
N VAL A 106 10.51 3.91 -26.03
CA VAL A 106 9.13 3.99 -26.53
C VAL A 106 8.31 5.00 -25.73
N TRP A 107 8.49 5.03 -24.41
CA TRP A 107 7.82 6.01 -23.55
C TRP A 107 8.31 7.43 -23.76
N ALA A 108 9.60 7.61 -24.02
CA ALA A 108 10.18 8.90 -24.32
C ALA A 108 9.60 9.48 -25.61
N GLU A 109 9.49 8.65 -26.66
CA GLU A 109 8.83 9.02 -27.91
C GLU A 109 7.35 9.40 -27.70
N ARG A 110 6.58 8.58 -26.98
CA ARG A 110 5.16 8.87 -26.67
C ARG A 110 4.97 10.18 -25.90
N LEU A 111 5.92 10.53 -25.03
CA LEU A 111 5.90 11.78 -24.27
C LEU A 111 6.47 12.99 -25.03
N GLY A 112 7.08 12.78 -26.20
CA GLY A 112 7.76 13.82 -26.97
C GLY A 112 9.02 14.33 -26.27
N THR A 113 9.76 13.44 -25.60
CA THR A 113 10.93 13.76 -24.80
C THR A 113 12.10 12.84 -25.12
N SER A 114 13.33 13.21 -24.73
CA SER A 114 14.44 12.28 -24.71
C SER A 114 14.35 11.33 -23.51
N GLU A 115 14.97 10.15 -23.61
CA GLU A 115 15.11 9.20 -22.50
C GLU A 115 15.70 9.85 -21.25
N LYS A 116 16.73 10.68 -21.42
CA LYS A 116 17.38 11.39 -20.30
C LYS A 116 16.41 12.30 -19.56
N THR A 117 15.58 13.04 -20.30
CA THR A 117 14.56 13.91 -19.70
C THR A 117 13.45 13.10 -19.05
N LEU A 118 13.06 11.96 -19.65
CA LEU A 118 12.08 11.04 -19.06
C LEU A 118 12.58 10.43 -17.76
N MET A 119 13.82 9.93 -17.70
CA MET A 119 14.42 9.40 -16.48
C MET A 119 14.41 10.43 -15.36
N ARG A 120 14.82 11.67 -15.66
CA ARG A 120 14.84 12.76 -14.69
C ARG A 120 13.44 13.13 -14.22
N LEU A 121 12.46 13.14 -15.13
CA LEU A 121 11.06 13.38 -14.77
C LEU A 121 10.54 12.25 -13.87
N PHE A 122 10.83 11.00 -14.21
CA PHE A 122 10.41 9.83 -13.46
C PHE A 122 10.96 9.85 -12.03
N ASP A 123 12.26 10.08 -11.89
CA ASP A 123 12.93 10.17 -10.59
C ASP A 123 12.40 11.35 -9.77
N ARG A 124 12.19 12.52 -10.39
CA ARG A 124 11.62 13.69 -9.72
C ARG A 124 10.19 13.45 -9.19
N GLU A 125 9.36 12.75 -9.95
CA GLU A 125 7.96 12.51 -9.60
C GLU A 125 7.76 11.32 -8.64
N THR A 126 8.64 10.31 -8.68
CA THR A 126 8.47 9.05 -7.94
C THR A 126 9.54 8.79 -6.87
N GLY A 127 10.64 9.55 -6.89
CA GLY A 127 11.80 9.34 -6.02
C GLY A 127 12.58 8.07 -6.32
N MET A 128 12.38 7.47 -7.51
CA MET A 128 13.06 6.24 -7.91
C MET A 128 13.33 6.17 -9.41
N SER A 129 14.36 5.38 -9.77
CA SER A 129 14.61 5.06 -11.18
C SER A 129 13.49 4.19 -11.77
N PHE A 130 13.23 4.32 -13.07
CA PHE A 130 12.26 3.49 -13.79
C PHE A 130 12.50 1.97 -13.59
N ARG A 131 13.77 1.53 -13.59
CA ARG A 131 14.11 0.11 -13.37
C ARG A 131 13.70 -0.34 -11.97
N SER A 132 14.05 0.43 -10.94
CA SER A 132 13.68 0.14 -9.54
C SER A 132 12.16 0.13 -9.35
N TRP A 133 11.47 1.09 -9.98
CA TRP A 133 10.01 1.16 -9.98
C TRP A 133 9.39 -0.09 -10.63
N ARG A 134 9.85 -0.48 -11.83
CA ARG A 134 9.34 -1.64 -12.57
C ARG A 134 9.61 -2.95 -11.83
N GLN A 135 10.78 -3.08 -11.19
CA GLN A 135 11.09 -4.23 -10.34
C GLN A 135 10.14 -4.31 -9.15
N ARG A 136 9.87 -3.19 -8.47
CA ARG A 136 8.93 -3.15 -7.34
C ARG A 136 7.50 -3.44 -7.76
N MET A 137 7.07 -2.90 -8.90
CA MET A 137 5.75 -3.16 -9.48
C MET A 137 5.54 -4.68 -9.73
N ARG A 138 6.53 -5.36 -10.31
CA ARG A 138 6.47 -6.81 -10.55
C ARG A 138 6.46 -7.68 -9.30
N LEU A 139 6.98 -7.18 -8.18
CA LEU A 139 6.90 -7.86 -6.89
C LEU A 139 5.50 -7.70 -6.24
N LEU A 140 4.72 -6.72 -6.70
CA LEU A 140 3.39 -6.38 -6.20
C LEU A 140 2.26 -6.94 -7.06
N SER A 141 2.54 -7.36 -8.30
CA SER A 141 1.58 -7.87 -9.28
C SER A 141 1.26 -9.35 -9.11
#